data_AF-A0A946M9K7-F1
#
_entry.id   AF-A0A946M9K7-F1
#
_cell.length_a   1.000
_cell.length_b   1.000
_cell.length_c   1.000
_cell.angle_alpha   90.00
_cell.angle_beta   90.00
_cell.angle_gamma   90.00
#
_symmetry.space_group_name_H-M   'P 1'
#
loop_
_entity.id
_entity.type
_entity.pdbx_description
1 polymer ?
#
loop_
_entity_poly.entity_id
_entity_poly.type
_entity_poly.pdbx_seq_one_letter_code
_entity_poly.pdbx_strand_id
1 'polypeptide(L)'
;TGKKEPLLVSGQYGLGRVLAFAGDSTWRWARMGHAAELRRFWRNSVLWLARREDLQQQDIWLRMDQRRIPPGVELPFELGVDSLGSRVVAADDLRWEVKLVRRDAAAVAVPVRRQNQQWLGMLSNLEQPSAYKLSATAFVKDEVLGTAQAAFQVIDVQPEKSNPIADITQLQRLAAMTASDGGEMVAPEKLAEHVRDIIDNAKQLEVEVQVTWQFGRSPGSTWLILTIISSLFTLEWFLRKKFGLV
;
A
#
# COMPACT_ATOMS: atom_id res chain seq x y z
N THR A 1 43.53 -31.40 -18.09
CA THR A 1 42.48 -30.41 -18.41
C THR A 1 41.18 -30.81 -17.73
N GLY A 2 41.01 -30.47 -16.45
CA GLY A 2 39.77 -30.79 -15.71
C GLY A 2 38.67 -29.82 -16.10
N LYS A 3 37.71 -30.27 -16.93
CA LYS A 3 36.51 -29.49 -17.22
C LYS A 3 35.75 -29.21 -15.92
N LYS A 4 35.34 -27.96 -15.71
CA LYS A 4 34.54 -27.52 -14.55
C LYS A 4 33.09 -27.97 -14.69
N GLU A 5 32.86 -29.27 -14.76
CA GLU A 5 31.51 -29.85 -14.84
C GLU A 5 31.04 -30.16 -13.41
N PRO A 6 29.97 -29.52 -12.92
CA PRO A 6 29.49 -29.75 -11.56
C PRO A 6 28.79 -31.11 -11.47
N LEU A 7 29.29 -31.99 -10.58
CA LEU A 7 28.68 -33.29 -10.30
C LEU A 7 27.40 -33.18 -9.45
N LEU A 8 27.32 -32.14 -8.62
CA LEU A 8 26.18 -31.86 -7.76
C LEU A 8 25.88 -30.36 -7.81
N VAL A 9 24.64 -30.03 -8.16
CA VAL A 9 24.14 -28.65 -8.21
C VAL A 9 22.97 -28.55 -7.24
N SER A 10 22.99 -27.53 -6.40
CA SER A 10 21.86 -27.19 -5.53
C SER A 10 21.24 -25.87 -5.98
N GLY A 11 19.93 -25.75 -5.84
CA GLY A 11 19.17 -24.55 -6.17
C GLY A 11 17.99 -24.37 -5.23
N GLN A 12 17.44 -23.16 -5.22
CA GLN A 12 16.23 -22.83 -4.46
C GLN A 12 15.23 -22.17 -5.41
N TYR A 13 13.97 -22.64 -5.36
CA TYR A 13 12.86 -22.04 -6.09
C TYR A 13 11.69 -21.81 -5.14
N GLY A 14 11.35 -20.55 -4.90
CA GLY A 14 10.40 -20.18 -3.86
C GLY A 14 10.84 -20.67 -2.48
N LEU A 15 10.01 -21.53 -1.85
CA LEU A 15 10.30 -22.14 -0.55
C LEU A 15 10.88 -23.57 -0.65
N GLY A 16 11.05 -24.11 -1.87
CA GLY A 16 11.55 -25.46 -2.13
C GLY A 16 13.05 -25.50 -2.41
N ARG A 17 13.73 -26.54 -1.92
CA ARG A 17 15.12 -26.85 -2.26
C ARG A 17 15.15 -27.90 -3.38
N VAL A 18 16.01 -27.69 -4.36
CA VAL A 18 16.21 -28.61 -5.49
C VAL A 18 17.67 -29.06 -5.49
N LEU A 19 17.89 -30.36 -5.68
CA LEU A 19 19.22 -30.95 -5.77
C LEU A 19 19.30 -31.77 -7.07
N ALA A 20 20.22 -31.41 -7.95
CA ALA A 20 20.52 -32.14 -9.16
C ALA A 20 21.89 -32.83 -9.00
N PHE A 21 21.89 -34.15 -9.05
CA PHE A 21 23.10 -34.97 -8.95
C PHE A 21 23.33 -35.71 -10.27
N ALA A 22 24.46 -35.45 -10.92
CA ALA A 22 24.79 -35.96 -12.25
C ALA A 22 25.52 -37.32 -12.22
N GLY A 23 25.51 -38.01 -11.06
CA GLY A 23 26.10 -39.34 -10.92
C GLY A 23 25.06 -40.45 -11.02
N ASP A 24 25.24 -41.38 -11.96
CA ASP A 24 24.40 -42.56 -12.17
C ASP A 24 24.96 -43.84 -11.52
N SER A 25 26.20 -43.79 -11.04
CA SER A 25 27.00 -44.96 -10.66
C SER A 25 27.28 -45.10 -9.16
N THR A 26 26.47 -44.46 -8.32
CA THR A 26 26.60 -44.47 -6.85
C THR A 26 26.50 -45.87 -6.24
N TRP A 27 25.81 -46.80 -6.90
CA TRP A 27 25.76 -48.23 -6.55
C TRP A 27 27.15 -48.90 -6.54
N ARG A 28 28.12 -48.38 -7.32
CA ARG A 28 29.50 -48.89 -7.31
C ARG A 28 30.19 -48.65 -5.96
N TRP A 29 29.82 -47.60 -5.23
CA TRP A 29 30.38 -47.31 -3.91
C TRP A 29 30.07 -48.43 -2.92
N ALA A 30 28.82 -48.94 -2.94
CA ALA A 30 28.44 -50.08 -2.12
C ALA A 30 29.24 -51.34 -2.45
N ARG A 31 29.52 -51.59 -3.74
CA ARG A 31 30.34 -52.73 -4.18
C ARG A 31 31.83 -52.59 -3.86
N MET A 32 32.31 -51.37 -3.69
CA MET A 32 33.70 -51.06 -3.32
C MET A 32 33.89 -50.93 -1.80
N GLY A 33 32.90 -51.33 -0.98
CA GLY A 33 32.99 -51.28 0.49
C GLY A 33 32.54 -49.96 1.13
N HIS A 34 32.16 -48.96 0.34
CA HIS A 34 31.73 -47.63 0.81
C HIS A 34 30.20 -47.50 0.98
N ALA A 35 29.55 -48.57 1.47
CA ALA A 35 28.11 -48.61 1.65
C ALA A 35 27.62 -47.67 2.76
N ALA A 36 28.47 -47.35 3.75
CA ALA A 36 28.14 -46.41 4.81
C ALA A 36 28.12 -44.97 4.30
N GLU A 37 29.08 -44.60 3.46
CA GLU A 37 29.24 -43.30 2.83
C GLU A 37 28.12 -43.04 1.83
N LEU A 38 27.74 -44.05 1.03
CA LEU A 38 26.57 -43.97 0.16
C LEU A 38 25.28 -43.68 0.97
N ARG A 39 25.06 -44.42 2.06
CA ARG A 39 23.89 -44.19 2.93
C ARG A 39 23.94 -42.80 3.58
N ARG A 40 25.11 -42.36 4.04
CA ARG A 40 25.29 -41.04 4.66
C ARG A 40 25.05 -39.92 3.65
N PHE A 41 25.54 -40.05 2.42
CA PHE A 41 25.31 -39.11 1.34
C PHE A 41 23.81 -38.93 1.10
N TRP A 42 23.09 -40.01 0.77
CA TRP A 42 21.66 -39.93 0.49
C TRP A 42 20.83 -39.48 1.69
N ARG A 43 21.15 -39.96 2.90
CA ARG A 43 20.50 -39.49 4.12
C ARG A 43 20.66 -37.98 4.28
N ASN A 44 21.87 -37.45 4.13
CA ASN A 44 22.12 -36.02 4.27
C ASN A 44 21.44 -35.22 3.15
N SER A 45 21.47 -35.71 1.90
CA SER A 45 20.76 -35.07 0.78
C SER A 45 19.25 -34.98 1.03
N VAL A 46 18.62 -36.08 1.49
CA VAL A 46 17.18 -36.11 1.80
C VAL A 46 16.85 -35.22 3.00
N LEU A 47 17.67 -35.23 4.06
CA LEU A 47 17.47 -34.37 5.22
C LEU A 47 17.61 -32.88 4.89
N TRP A 48 18.57 -32.53 4.02
CA TRP A 48 18.77 -31.19 3.51
C TRP A 48 17.58 -30.73 2.64
N LEU A 49 17.08 -31.60 1.76
CA LEU A 49 15.89 -31.35 0.95
C LEU A 49 14.64 -31.16 1.83
N ALA A 50 14.53 -31.93 2.92
CA ALA A 50 13.44 -31.86 3.88
C ALA A 50 13.58 -30.70 4.89
N ARG A 51 14.64 -29.89 4.82
CA ARG A 51 14.91 -28.77 5.74
C ARG A 51 14.92 -29.16 7.22
N ARG A 52 15.22 -30.42 7.54
CA ARG A 52 15.20 -30.91 8.93
C ARG A 52 16.28 -30.25 9.80
N GLU A 53 17.37 -29.82 9.18
CA GLU A 53 18.40 -29.00 9.82
C GLU A 53 17.87 -27.62 10.27
N ASP A 54 16.94 -27.02 9.52
CA ASP A 54 16.29 -25.75 9.91
C ASP A 54 15.34 -25.98 11.10
N LEU A 55 14.70 -27.15 11.20
CA LEU A 55 13.83 -27.52 12.34
C LEU A 55 14.61 -27.71 13.64
N GLN A 56 15.89 -28.06 13.58
CA GLN A 56 16.76 -28.11 14.76
C GLN A 56 17.28 -26.72 15.18
N GLN A 57 17.10 -25.69 14.35
CA GLN A 57 17.49 -24.30 14.62
C GLN A 57 16.29 -23.40 14.93
N GLN A 58 15.07 -23.88 14.72
CA GLN A 58 13.84 -23.15 15.03
C GLN A 58 13.35 -23.52 16.43
N ASP A 59 14.20 -23.27 17.44
CA ASP A 59 13.77 -23.22 18.84
C ASP A 59 12.82 -22.05 19.09
N ILE A 60 12.60 -21.16 18.11
CA ILE A 60 11.74 -19.99 18.23
C ILE A 60 10.78 -19.85 17.06
N TRP A 61 9.57 -19.43 17.38
CA TRP A 61 8.49 -19.20 16.43
C TRP A 61 7.99 -17.76 16.53
N LEU A 62 7.47 -17.28 15.39
CA LEU A 62 6.82 -15.97 15.26
C LEU A 62 5.50 -16.17 14.55
N ARG A 63 4.40 -15.76 15.20
CA ARG A 63 3.04 -15.93 14.72
C ARG A 63 2.37 -14.58 14.53
N MET A 64 1.64 -14.45 13.43
CA MET A 64 0.80 -13.30 13.12
C MET A 64 -0.54 -13.84 12.61
N ASP A 65 -1.64 -13.24 13.05
CA ASP A 65 -2.98 -13.73 12.71
C ASP A 65 -3.38 -13.41 11.27
N GLN A 66 -2.82 -12.34 10.71
CA GLN A 66 -3.15 -11.87 9.37
C GLN A 66 -1.88 -11.64 8.56
N ARG A 67 -1.91 -12.07 7.29
CA ARG A 67 -0.82 -11.85 6.32
C ARG A 67 -1.10 -10.72 5.34
N ARG A 68 -2.36 -10.27 5.26
CA ARG A 68 -2.80 -9.14 4.43
C ARG A 68 -3.70 -8.28 5.29
N ILE A 69 -3.34 -7.01 5.41
CA ILE A 69 -4.08 -6.06 6.24
C ILE A 69 -4.31 -4.77 5.44
N PRO A 70 -5.44 -4.08 5.66
CA PRO A 70 -5.63 -2.75 5.12
C PRO A 70 -4.72 -1.74 5.84
N PRO A 71 -4.48 -0.56 5.24
CA PRO A 71 -3.63 0.47 5.84
C PRO A 71 -4.21 0.98 7.16
N GLY A 72 -3.34 1.31 8.11
CA GLY A 72 -3.73 1.92 9.39
C GLY A 72 -4.29 0.96 10.44
N VAL A 73 -4.37 -0.35 10.16
CA VAL A 73 -4.75 -1.35 11.16
C VAL A 73 -3.54 -1.76 12.00
N GLU A 74 -3.77 -1.89 13.30
CA GLU A 74 -2.77 -2.42 14.22
C GLU A 74 -2.73 -3.94 14.14
N LEU A 75 -1.53 -4.51 13.97
CA LEU A 75 -1.34 -5.95 13.80
C LEU A 75 -0.63 -6.53 15.04
N PRO A 76 -1.32 -7.32 15.87
CA PRO A 76 -0.67 -8.07 16.94
C PRO A 76 0.18 -9.21 16.36
N PHE A 77 1.29 -9.50 17.03
CA PHE A 77 2.10 -10.67 16.77
C PHE A 77 2.58 -11.31 18.06
N GLU A 78 2.80 -12.60 17.99
CA GLU A 78 3.22 -13.42 19.11
C GLU A 78 4.58 -14.06 18.80
N LEU A 79 5.41 -14.14 19.83
CA LEU A 79 6.71 -14.80 19.81
C LEU A 79 6.78 -15.80 20.94
N GLY A 80 7.46 -16.90 20.69
CA GLY A 80 7.78 -17.85 21.74
C GLY A 80 8.92 -18.75 21.34
N VAL A 81 9.36 -19.51 22.33
CA VAL A 81 10.39 -20.55 22.17
C VAL A 81 9.65 -21.88 22.20
N ASP A 82 9.89 -22.74 21.21
CA ASP A 82 9.46 -24.13 21.28
C ASP A 82 10.59 -24.95 21.93
N SER A 83 10.26 -25.64 23.02
CA SER A 83 11.21 -26.51 23.73
C SER A 83 11.27 -27.87 23.05
N LEU A 84 11.65 -27.93 21.77
CA LEU A 84 11.84 -29.17 21.04
C LEU A 84 13.28 -29.70 21.19
N GLY A 85 13.67 -30.02 22.43
CA GLY A 85 14.99 -30.56 22.74
C GLY A 85 15.30 -30.67 24.23
N SER A 86 16.50 -31.16 24.56
CA SER A 86 16.97 -31.35 25.95
C SER A 86 17.41 -30.08 26.68
N ARG A 87 17.11 -28.89 26.11
CA ARG A 87 17.49 -27.59 26.67
C ARG A 87 16.22 -26.79 26.96
N VAL A 88 15.72 -26.91 28.20
CA VAL A 88 14.67 -26.03 28.71
C VAL A 88 15.30 -24.67 28.95
N VAL A 89 14.98 -23.69 28.13
CA VAL A 89 15.42 -22.30 28.32
C VAL A 89 14.41 -21.60 29.21
N ALA A 90 14.84 -21.09 30.36
CA ALA A 90 13.98 -20.29 31.23
C ALA A 90 13.66 -18.95 30.56
N ALA A 91 12.39 -18.56 30.57
CA ALA A 91 11.93 -17.32 29.93
C ALA A 91 12.50 -16.03 30.55
N ASP A 92 13.12 -16.11 31.73
CA ASP A 92 13.75 -14.97 32.42
C ASP A 92 15.11 -14.58 31.82
N ASP A 93 15.82 -15.52 31.19
CA ASP A 93 17.15 -15.29 30.61
C ASP A 93 17.08 -14.81 29.14
N LEU A 94 15.88 -14.60 28.60
CA LEU A 94 15.64 -14.45 27.17
C LEU A 94 15.40 -13.00 26.78
N ARG A 95 16.25 -12.48 25.88
CA ARG A 95 16.15 -11.14 25.31
C ARG A 95 15.73 -11.23 23.85
N TRP A 96 14.70 -10.46 23.47
CA TRP A 96 14.23 -10.38 22.09
C TRP A 96 14.67 -9.08 21.44
N GLU A 97 15.15 -9.19 20.20
CA GLU A 97 15.32 -8.06 19.30
C GLU A 97 14.39 -8.25 18.09
N VAL A 98 13.41 -7.38 17.94
CA VAL A 98 12.43 -7.43 16.84
C VAL A 98 12.61 -6.23 15.93
N LYS A 99 12.76 -6.51 14.63
CA LYS A 99 12.97 -5.51 13.59
C LYS A 99 11.90 -5.66 12.51
N LEU A 100 11.19 -4.58 12.24
CA LEU A 100 10.32 -4.43 11.10
C LEU A 100 11.14 -3.87 9.93
N VAL A 101 11.24 -4.64 8.85
CA VAL A 101 11.96 -4.28 7.64
C VAL A 101 10.95 -4.08 6.51
N ARG A 102 11.05 -2.94 5.83
CA ARG A 102 10.35 -2.65 4.58
C ARG A 102 11.38 -2.61 3.45
N ARG A 103 11.00 -3.08 2.26
CA ARG A 103 11.92 -3.24 1.11
C ARG A 103 12.79 -2.01 0.82
N ASP A 104 12.24 -0.81 1.04
CA ASP A 104 12.90 0.47 0.73
C ASP A 104 13.03 1.41 1.95
N ALA A 105 13.07 0.87 3.17
CA ALA A 105 13.27 1.70 4.37
C ALA A 105 14.17 1.06 5.42
N ALA A 106 14.69 1.91 6.31
CA ALA A 106 15.47 1.47 7.46
C ALA A 106 14.65 0.54 8.35
N ALA A 107 15.33 -0.44 8.95
CA ALA A 107 14.72 -1.36 9.89
C ALA A 107 14.26 -0.58 11.15
N VAL A 108 12.99 -0.73 11.51
CA VAL A 108 12.40 -0.11 12.70
C VAL A 108 12.37 -1.13 13.82
N ALA A 109 12.91 -0.80 14.99
CA ALA A 109 12.83 -1.66 16.16
C ALA A 109 11.41 -1.64 16.73
N VAL A 110 10.87 -2.82 17.03
CA VAL A 110 9.52 -2.98 17.57
C VAL A 110 9.62 -3.48 19.01
N PRO A 111 9.03 -2.77 20.00
CA PRO A 111 9.05 -3.23 21.37
C PRO A 111 8.14 -4.45 21.54
N VAL A 112 8.58 -5.40 22.36
CA VAL A 112 7.79 -6.56 22.76
C VAL A 112 7.65 -6.62 24.26
N ARG A 113 6.50 -7.08 24.73
CA ARG A 113 6.19 -7.25 26.15
C ARG A 113 5.98 -8.72 26.44
N ARG A 114 6.51 -9.18 27.56
CA ARG A 114 6.30 -10.56 28.01
C ARG A 114 4.89 -10.71 28.59
N GLN A 115 4.20 -11.76 28.19
CA GLN A 115 2.95 -12.23 28.76
C GLN A 115 3.07 -13.74 29.01
N ASN A 116 3.18 -14.13 30.28
CA ASN A 116 3.40 -15.52 30.69
C ASN A 116 4.70 -16.13 30.07
N GLN A 117 4.56 -17.17 29.25
CA GLN A 117 5.66 -17.85 28.53
C GLN A 117 5.83 -17.36 27.09
N GLN A 118 5.09 -16.33 26.67
CA GLN A 118 5.11 -15.78 25.33
C GLN A 118 5.44 -14.28 25.38
N TRP A 119 5.83 -13.73 24.23
CA TRP A 119 6.04 -12.30 24.06
C TRP A 119 5.10 -11.77 22.99
N LEU A 120 4.43 -10.68 23.31
CA LEU A 120 3.48 -10.02 22.44
C LEU A 120 4.07 -8.68 22.00
N GLY A 121 3.91 -8.39 20.72
CA GLY A 121 4.18 -7.06 20.19
C GLY A 121 3.03 -6.60 19.30
N MET A 122 3.03 -5.31 19.03
CA MET A 122 1.99 -4.67 18.26
C MET A 122 2.63 -3.75 17.23
N LEU A 123 2.29 -3.96 15.97
CA LEU A 123 2.76 -3.12 14.88
C LEU A 123 1.73 -2.02 14.64
N SER A 124 2.16 -0.77 14.81
CA SER A 124 1.40 0.44 14.52
C SER A 124 2.02 1.22 13.35
N ASN A 125 1.31 2.22 12.82
CA ASN A 125 1.74 3.10 11.73
C ASN A 125 2.02 2.38 10.39
N LEU A 126 1.20 1.38 10.07
CA LEU A 126 1.25 0.64 8.80
C LEU A 126 0.41 1.34 7.71
N GLU A 127 0.78 2.56 7.35
CA GLU A 127 0.01 3.40 6.41
C GLU A 127 0.36 3.14 4.94
N GLN A 128 1.59 2.77 4.65
CA GLN A 128 2.07 2.66 3.27
C GLN A 128 1.81 1.25 2.71
N PRO A 129 1.06 1.10 1.60
CA PRO A 129 0.88 -0.18 0.94
C PRO A 129 2.23 -0.74 0.48
N SER A 130 2.68 -1.83 1.10
CA SER A 130 3.97 -2.46 0.80
C SER A 130 4.07 -3.88 1.37
N ALA A 131 5.11 -4.59 0.97
CA ALA A 131 5.51 -5.85 1.60
C ALA A 131 6.42 -5.55 2.80
N TYR A 132 6.03 -6.07 3.95
CA TYR A 132 6.73 -5.92 5.22
C TYR A 132 7.28 -7.27 5.67
N LYS A 133 8.44 -7.23 6.31
CA LYS A 133 9.09 -8.41 6.89
C LYS A 133 9.43 -8.13 8.34
N LEU A 134 8.88 -8.93 9.24
CA LEU A 134 9.20 -8.91 10.66
C LEU A 134 10.28 -9.97 10.92
N SER A 135 11.39 -9.56 11.53
CA SER A 135 12.47 -10.44 11.94
C SER A 135 12.65 -10.35 13.45
N ALA A 136 12.58 -11.47 14.15
CA ALA A 136 12.81 -11.57 15.58
C ALA A 136 14.00 -12.48 15.86
N THR A 137 14.94 -11.99 16.65
CA THR A 137 16.11 -12.74 17.10
C THR A 137 16.05 -12.87 18.62
N ALA A 138 16.19 -14.10 19.12
CA ALA A 138 16.24 -14.37 20.55
C ALA A 138 17.69 -14.57 20.99
N PHE A 139 18.03 -14.00 22.14
CA PHE A 139 19.34 -14.09 22.78
C PHE A 139 19.18 -14.70 24.17
N VAL A 140 20.09 -15.60 24.53
CA VAL A 140 20.20 -16.20 25.87
C VAL A 140 21.64 -15.99 26.34
N LYS A 141 21.83 -15.21 27.42
CA LYS A 141 23.18 -14.90 27.95
C LYS A 141 24.17 -14.45 26.85
N ASP A 142 23.69 -13.55 25.98
CA ASP A 142 24.38 -13.00 24.80
C ASP A 142 24.71 -13.99 23.66
N GLU A 143 24.27 -15.24 23.74
CA GLU A 143 24.31 -16.19 22.64
C GLU A 143 23.00 -16.16 21.84
N VAL A 144 23.08 -16.21 20.51
CA VAL A 144 21.89 -16.24 19.64
C VAL A 144 21.25 -17.63 19.74
N LEU A 145 20.03 -17.68 20.28
CA LEU A 145 19.24 -18.92 20.35
C LEU A 145 18.64 -19.29 18.99
N GLY A 146 18.22 -18.29 18.22
CA GLY A 146 17.69 -18.49 16.87
C GLY A 146 17.19 -17.21 16.24
N THR A 147 16.64 -17.32 15.03
CA THR A 147 15.96 -16.21 14.34
C THR A 147 14.67 -16.69 13.68
N ALA A 148 13.57 -15.99 13.94
CA ALA A 148 12.27 -16.23 13.33
C ALA A 148 11.89 -15.06 12.43
N GLN A 149 11.26 -15.35 11.28
CA GLN A 149 10.86 -14.33 10.32
C GLN A 149 9.43 -14.59 9.83
N ALA A 150 8.64 -13.53 9.70
CA ALA A 150 7.41 -13.61 8.94
C ALA A 150 7.22 -12.39 8.04
N ALA A 151 6.53 -12.62 6.94
CA ALA A 151 6.21 -11.61 5.95
C ALA A 151 4.69 -11.38 5.92
N PHE A 152 4.31 -10.12 5.79
CA PHE A 152 2.92 -9.69 5.60
C PHE A 152 2.89 -8.54 4.60
N GLN A 153 1.70 -8.23 4.11
CA GLN A 153 1.50 -7.18 3.12
C GLN A 153 0.42 -6.21 3.60
N VAL A 154 0.73 -4.92 3.56
CA VAL A 154 -0.27 -3.86 3.64
C VAL A 154 -0.80 -3.68 2.22
N ILE A 155 -2.07 -3.98 2.02
CA ILE A 155 -2.72 -3.88 0.71
C ILE A 155 -3.30 -2.48 0.53
N ASP A 156 -3.27 -1.99 -0.71
CA ASP A 156 -4.05 -0.81 -1.07
C ASP A 156 -5.51 -1.24 -1.27
N VAL A 157 -6.38 -0.82 -0.36
CA VAL A 157 -7.82 -1.09 -0.47
C VAL A 157 -8.48 0.15 -1.04
N GLN A 158 -8.80 0.09 -2.32
CA GLN A 158 -9.66 1.07 -2.97
C GLN A 158 -11.11 0.69 -2.65
N PRO A 159 -11.83 1.45 -1.79
CA PRO A 159 -13.17 1.08 -1.34
C PRO A 159 -14.14 0.88 -2.52
N GLU A 160 -14.00 1.70 -3.56
CA GLU A 160 -14.77 1.63 -4.82
C GLU A 160 -14.65 0.27 -5.53
N LYS A 161 -13.51 -0.42 -5.41
CA LYS A 161 -13.27 -1.71 -6.07
C LYS A 161 -13.67 -2.90 -5.19
N SER A 162 -13.73 -2.70 -3.88
CA SER A 162 -14.01 -3.75 -2.91
C SER A 162 -15.50 -4.06 -2.76
N ASN A 163 -16.36 -3.06 -2.94
CA ASN A 163 -17.81 -3.23 -2.88
C ASN A 163 -18.45 -2.74 -4.20
N PRO A 164 -18.76 -3.65 -5.13
CA PRO A 164 -19.38 -3.28 -6.41
C PRO A 164 -20.88 -2.98 -6.29
N ILE A 165 -21.48 -3.13 -5.10
CA ILE A 165 -22.92 -2.96 -4.90
C ILE A 165 -23.22 -1.48 -4.70
N ALA A 166 -24.16 -0.96 -5.49
CA ALA A 166 -24.64 0.41 -5.34
C ALA A 166 -25.37 0.60 -4.00
N ASP A 167 -24.96 1.59 -3.21
CA ASP A 167 -25.70 2.02 -2.02
C ASP A 167 -26.84 2.97 -2.44
N ILE A 168 -28.01 2.39 -2.72
CA ILE A 168 -29.21 3.14 -3.10
C ILE A 168 -29.59 4.17 -2.02
N THR A 169 -29.37 3.84 -0.74
CA THR A 169 -29.71 4.74 0.39
C THR A 169 -28.82 5.97 0.40
N GLN A 170 -27.52 5.80 0.11
CA GLN A 170 -26.61 6.92 -0.07
C GLN A 170 -26.99 7.78 -1.29
N LEU A 171 -27.36 7.15 -2.41
CA LEU A 171 -27.80 7.86 -3.60
C LEU A 171 -29.07 8.69 -3.33
N GLN A 172 -30.10 8.16 -2.64
CA GLN A 172 -31.29 8.98 -2.32
C GLN A 172 -30.94 10.14 -1.40
N ARG A 173 -30.03 9.95 -0.44
CA ARG A 173 -29.58 11.03 0.44
C ARG A 173 -28.88 12.14 -0.32
N LEU A 174 -27.98 11.79 -1.25
CA LEU A 174 -27.30 12.77 -2.10
C LEU A 174 -28.30 13.54 -2.97
N ALA A 175 -29.24 12.84 -3.61
CA ALA A 175 -30.28 13.48 -4.41
C ALA A 175 -31.17 14.41 -3.56
N ALA A 176 -31.55 13.99 -2.34
CA ALA A 176 -32.33 14.82 -1.43
C ALA A 176 -31.56 16.06 -0.96
N MET A 177 -30.24 15.95 -0.73
CA MET A 177 -29.40 17.08 -0.36
C MET A 177 -29.27 18.11 -1.49
N THR A 178 -29.26 17.67 -2.74
CA THR A 178 -29.15 18.55 -3.92
C THR A 178 -30.51 18.84 -4.56
N ALA A 179 -31.62 18.54 -3.87
CA ALA A 179 -32.97 18.70 -4.41
C ALA A 179 -33.29 20.16 -4.80
N SER A 180 -32.73 21.15 -4.10
CA SER A 180 -32.86 22.58 -4.46
C SER A 180 -32.26 22.92 -5.82
N ASP A 181 -31.25 22.15 -6.24
CA ASP A 181 -30.49 22.36 -7.47
C ASP A 181 -30.88 21.37 -8.57
N GLY A 182 -31.99 20.63 -8.38
CA GLY A 182 -32.51 19.66 -9.35
C GLY A 182 -32.07 18.21 -9.11
N GLY A 183 -31.52 17.88 -7.93
CA GLY A 183 -31.21 16.50 -7.54
C GLY A 183 -32.47 15.64 -7.39
N GLU A 184 -32.60 14.60 -8.20
CA GLU A 184 -33.70 13.64 -8.13
C GLU A 184 -33.16 12.21 -8.31
N MET A 185 -33.77 11.24 -7.62
CA MET A 185 -33.47 9.84 -7.89
C MET A 185 -34.38 9.28 -8.98
N VAL A 186 -33.78 8.88 -10.09
CA VAL A 186 -34.51 8.39 -11.26
C VAL A 186 -34.29 6.89 -11.41
N ALA A 187 -35.40 6.15 -11.50
CA ALA A 187 -35.35 4.72 -11.81
C ALA A 187 -34.88 4.49 -13.26
N PRO A 188 -34.13 3.41 -13.55
CA PRO A 188 -33.59 3.15 -14.88
C PRO A 188 -34.63 3.20 -16.01
N GLU A 189 -35.86 2.78 -15.72
CA GLU A 189 -36.97 2.74 -16.68
C GLU A 189 -37.44 4.14 -17.10
N LYS A 190 -37.32 5.13 -16.21
CA LYS A 190 -37.72 6.53 -16.44
C LYS A 190 -36.59 7.42 -16.93
N LEU A 191 -35.38 6.89 -17.03
CA LEU A 191 -34.19 7.66 -17.40
C LEU A 191 -34.34 8.38 -18.76
N ALA A 192 -34.91 7.70 -19.76
CA ALA A 192 -35.08 8.28 -21.09
C ALA A 192 -36.09 9.43 -21.12
N GLU A 193 -37.14 9.36 -20.29
CA GLU A 193 -38.12 10.43 -20.12
C GLU A 193 -37.49 11.62 -19.39
N HIS A 194 -36.83 11.35 -18.27
CA HIS A 194 -36.18 12.38 -17.46
C HIS A 194 -35.06 13.13 -18.22
N VAL A 195 -34.28 12.44 -19.07
CA VAL A 195 -33.29 13.11 -19.92
C VAL A 195 -33.95 14.05 -20.94
N ARG A 196 -35.11 13.69 -21.48
CA ARG A 196 -35.86 14.59 -22.37
C ARG A 196 -36.39 15.80 -21.61
N ASP A 197 -36.94 15.58 -20.42
CA ASP A 197 -37.40 16.67 -19.55
C ASP A 197 -36.25 17.63 -19.21
N ILE A 198 -35.05 17.13 -18.91
CA ILE A 198 -33.87 17.97 -18.70
C ILE A 198 -33.53 18.79 -19.95
N ILE A 199 -33.56 18.17 -21.14
CA ILE A 199 -33.24 18.86 -22.40
C ILE A 199 -34.27 19.96 -22.70
N ASP A 200 -35.55 19.70 -22.44
CA ASP A 200 -36.63 20.66 -22.68
C ASP A 200 -36.60 21.79 -21.64
N ASN A 201 -36.35 21.48 -20.37
CA ASN A 201 -36.23 22.45 -19.28
C ASN A 201 -34.89 23.22 -19.29
N ALA A 202 -33.84 22.68 -19.91
CA ALA A 202 -32.57 23.38 -20.09
C ALA A 202 -32.72 24.68 -20.89
N LYS A 203 -33.77 24.78 -21.73
CA LYS A 203 -34.11 26.03 -22.45
C LYS A 203 -34.74 27.09 -21.55
N GLN A 204 -35.26 26.72 -20.37
CA GLN A 204 -35.93 27.62 -19.43
C GLN A 204 -35.00 28.16 -18.33
N LEU A 205 -33.78 27.61 -18.20
CA LEU A 205 -32.71 28.22 -17.42
C LEU A 205 -32.15 29.42 -18.20
N GLU A 206 -32.99 30.45 -18.39
CA GLU A 206 -32.50 31.81 -18.61
C GLU A 206 -31.70 32.18 -17.37
N VAL A 207 -30.39 31.96 -17.45
CA VAL A 207 -29.46 32.63 -16.55
C VAL A 207 -29.76 34.11 -16.72
N GLU A 208 -30.35 34.74 -15.71
CA GLU A 208 -30.40 36.19 -15.56
C GLU A 208 -28.94 36.65 -15.46
N VAL A 209 -28.27 36.72 -16.61
CA VAL A 209 -27.03 37.47 -16.72
C VAL A 209 -27.50 38.89 -16.49
N GLN A 210 -27.31 39.40 -15.27
CA GLN A 210 -27.41 40.82 -15.01
C GLN A 210 -26.35 41.49 -15.88
N VAL A 211 -26.72 41.80 -17.12
CA VAL A 211 -25.93 42.63 -18.02
C VAL A 211 -26.07 44.03 -17.44
N THR A 212 -25.28 44.34 -16.42
CA THR A 212 -25.16 45.70 -15.93
C THR A 212 -24.72 46.55 -17.11
N TRP A 213 -25.65 47.36 -17.61
CA TRP A 213 -25.43 48.23 -18.75
C TRP A 213 -24.45 49.32 -18.31
N GLN A 214 -23.16 49.05 -18.47
CA GLN A 214 -22.11 50.02 -18.17
C GLN A 214 -21.99 50.96 -19.37
N PHE A 215 -22.46 52.20 -19.20
CA PHE A 215 -22.26 53.28 -20.17
C PHE A 215 -20.75 53.41 -20.46
N GLY A 216 -20.33 53.23 -21.71
CA GLY A 216 -18.93 53.22 -22.13
C GLY A 216 -18.37 51.85 -22.55
N ARG A 217 -19.11 50.75 -22.37
CA ARG A 217 -18.68 49.40 -22.79
C ARG A 217 -18.86 49.13 -24.29
N SER A 218 -19.81 49.81 -24.94
CA SER A 218 -20.01 49.69 -26.39
C SER A 218 -19.15 50.72 -27.14
N PRO A 219 -18.51 50.37 -28.28
CA PRO A 219 -17.66 51.29 -29.03
C PRO A 219 -18.35 52.61 -29.38
N GLY A 220 -19.66 52.58 -29.66
CA GLY A 220 -20.46 53.78 -29.93
C GLY A 220 -20.62 54.68 -28.70
N SER A 221 -20.90 54.11 -27.53
CA SER A 221 -21.04 54.89 -26.29
C SER A 221 -19.72 55.53 -25.84
N THR A 222 -18.59 54.84 -26.04
CA THR A 222 -17.26 55.36 -25.75
C THR A 222 -16.92 56.57 -26.62
N TRP A 223 -17.18 56.48 -27.93
CA TRP A 223 -16.98 57.59 -28.86
C TRP A 223 -17.85 58.80 -28.50
N LEU A 224 -19.11 58.58 -28.13
CA LEU A 224 -20.02 59.65 -27.74
C LEU A 224 -19.49 60.39 -26.50
N ILE A 225 -19.07 59.67 -25.45
CA ILE A 225 -18.47 60.28 -24.25
C ILE A 225 -17.19 61.06 -24.58
N LEU A 226 -16.32 60.47 -25.41
CA LEU A 226 -15.06 61.11 -25.79
C LEU A 226 -15.30 62.41 -26.59
N THR A 227 -16.29 62.42 -27.49
CA THR A 227 -16.67 63.65 -28.21
C THR A 227 -17.25 64.72 -27.28
N ILE A 228 -18.08 64.35 -26.30
CA ILE A 228 -18.61 65.29 -25.31
C ILE A 228 -17.48 65.89 -24.48
N ILE A 229 -16.59 65.07 -23.92
CA ILE A 229 -15.46 65.54 -23.10
C ILE A 229 -14.54 66.43 -23.94
N SER A 230 -14.20 66.02 -25.16
CA SER A 230 -13.36 66.81 -26.07
C SER A 230 -14.02 68.15 -26.43
N SER A 231 -15.34 68.16 -26.64
CA SER A 231 -16.11 69.39 -26.89
C SER A 231 -16.10 70.33 -25.69
N LEU A 232 -16.21 69.80 -24.47
CA LEU A 232 -16.15 70.59 -23.23
C LEU A 232 -14.77 71.23 -23.05
N PHE A 233 -13.68 70.48 -23.26
CA PHE A 233 -12.33 71.02 -23.18
C PHE A 233 -12.03 72.06 -24.25
N THR A 234 -12.51 71.86 -25.47
CA THR A 234 -12.34 72.86 -26.55
C THR A 234 -13.17 74.10 -26.30
N LEU A 235 -14.39 73.95 -25.76
CA LEU A 235 -15.22 75.08 -25.35
C LEU A 235 -14.60 75.85 -24.18
N GLU A 236 -14.11 75.15 -23.17
CA GLU A 236 -13.40 75.73 -22.02
C GLU A 236 -12.16 76.50 -22.49
N TRP A 237 -11.34 75.89 -23.34
CA TRP A 237 -10.18 76.55 -23.93
C TRP A 237 -10.57 77.81 -24.72
N PHE A 238 -11.62 77.73 -25.54
CA PHE A 238 -12.11 78.85 -26.33
C PHE A 238 -12.65 79.99 -25.44
N LEU A 239 -13.42 79.66 -24.40
CA LEU A 239 -13.89 80.60 -23.39
C LEU A 239 -12.71 81.24 -22.67
N ARG A 240 -11.72 80.44 -22.25
CA ARG A 240 -10.51 80.92 -21.57
C ARG A 240 -9.71 81.90 -22.44
N LYS A 241 -9.60 81.62 -23.74
CA LYS A 241 -8.96 82.51 -24.73
C LYS A 241 -9.77 83.79 -24.97
N LYS A 242 -11.10 83.71 -24.98
CA LYS A 242 -11.98 84.88 -25.14
C LYS A 242 -11.97 85.79 -23.90
N PHE A 243 -11.80 85.24 -22.70
CA PHE A 243 -11.75 85.98 -21.44
C PHE A 243 -10.34 86.36 -20.98
N GLY A 244 -9.30 86.09 -21.78
CA GLY A 244 -7.92 86.54 -21.52
C GLY A 244 -7.22 85.86 -20.34
N LEU A 245 -7.65 84.64 -19.97
CA LEU A 245 -7.07 83.84 -18.87
C LEU A 245 -5.91 82.93 -19.33
N VAL A 246 -5.50 83.04 -20.60
CA VAL A 246 -4.24 82.62 -21.25
C VAL A 246 -3.98 83.52 -22.44
#